data_AF-A0A316YF61-F1
#
_entry.id   AF-A0A316YF61-F1
#
_cell.length_a   1.000
_cell.length_b   1.000
_cell.length_c   1.000
_cell.angle_alpha   90.00
_cell.angle_beta   90.00
_cell.angle_gamma   90.00
#
_symmetry.space_group_name_H-M   'P 1'
#
loop_
_entity.id
_entity.type
_entity.pdbx_description
1 polymer ?
#
loop_
_entity_poly.entity_id
_entity_poly.type
_entity_poly.pdbx_seq_one_letter_code
_entity_poly.pdbx_strand_id
1 'polypeptide(L)'
;MPKGRRGPAPVRKKKPASANEGDVAEAHEEEPSFTSTSNGPLLTLLFRSARAQHEALARVESYYESAVSSTEGGDKKRYLTLEEARQAKLCRNYEAFNLPVDVVRTWLAEMRTVERQQQQQQQQQQHSSDIEADDREWWRHFCNPAESALLSHLASLGCLQDDGEEEKKEAPTYLISALASQATASLAHESLHALYFLHPTYRNEVGRLYDEEIPRKMQSIIEHDLSMRGYDRRVWLDEFQAYVSNDAGEFGAKPKEACAEVRSRLREIQRLCWHEAGLEQQQ
;
A
#
# COMPACT_ATOMS: atom_id res chain seq x y z
N MET A 1 -0.17 16.55 -1.68
CA MET A 1 0.21 15.98 -0.36
C MET A 1 -1.08 15.74 0.42
N PRO A 2 -1.70 14.56 0.28
CA PRO A 2 -2.93 14.27 0.99
C PRO A 2 -2.63 14.13 2.48
N LYS A 3 -3.45 14.78 3.29
CA LYS A 3 -3.30 14.80 4.75
C LYS A 3 -4.20 13.71 5.32
N GLY A 4 -3.60 12.59 5.71
CA GLY A 4 -4.19 11.74 6.74
C GLY A 4 -4.63 12.61 7.93
N ARG A 5 -5.82 12.35 8.45
CA ARG A 5 -6.41 13.13 9.56
C ARG A 5 -5.43 13.16 10.73
N ARG A 6 -5.10 14.36 11.20
CA ARG A 6 -4.22 14.56 12.36
C ARG A 6 -5.01 14.30 13.65
N GLY A 7 -4.72 13.20 14.33
CA GLY A 7 -5.14 12.99 15.72
C GLY A 7 -4.43 13.97 16.70
N PRO A 8 -5.02 14.27 17.87
CA PRO A 8 -4.43 15.17 18.86
C PRO A 8 -3.16 14.58 19.50
N ALA A 9 -2.16 15.44 19.72
CA ALA A 9 -0.84 15.07 20.23
C ALA A 9 -0.86 14.62 21.71
N PRO A 10 -0.23 13.49 22.08
CA PRO A 10 -0.08 13.09 23.47
C PRO A 10 1.04 13.86 24.20
N VAL A 11 0.74 14.26 25.43
CA VAL A 11 1.63 14.98 26.34
C VAL A 11 2.79 14.07 26.79
N ARG A 12 4.04 14.47 26.49
CA ARG A 12 5.27 13.78 26.91
C ARG A 12 5.46 13.86 28.43
N LYS A 13 5.46 12.70 29.11
CA LYS A 13 6.07 12.54 30.44
C LYS A 13 7.51 12.03 30.29
N LYS A 14 8.48 12.79 30.79
CA LYS A 14 9.89 12.36 30.89
C LYS A 14 10.04 11.34 32.04
N LYS A 15 10.77 10.24 31.79
CA LYS A 15 11.41 9.44 32.84
C LYS A 15 12.82 9.01 32.39
N PRO A 16 13.75 8.79 33.34
CA PRO A 16 15.18 8.83 33.09
C PRO A 16 15.78 7.47 32.68
N ALA A 17 16.99 7.57 32.16
CA ALA A 17 17.83 6.48 31.67
C ALA A 17 18.29 5.54 32.79
N SER A 18 18.40 4.25 32.44
CA SER A 18 19.30 3.32 33.11
C SER A 18 19.97 2.48 32.04
N ALA A 19 21.30 2.48 32.05
CA ALA A 19 22.14 1.60 31.26
C ALA A 19 22.16 0.20 31.87
N ASN A 20 22.28 -0.84 31.03
CA ASN A 20 23.16 -1.94 31.35
C ASN A 20 23.66 -2.62 30.07
N GLU A 21 24.96 -2.90 30.07
CA GLU A 21 25.71 -3.58 29.03
C GLU A 21 25.59 -5.09 29.14
N GLY A 22 25.75 -5.75 27.99
CA GLY A 22 26.25 -7.11 27.89
C GLY A 22 25.18 -8.17 27.72
N ASP A 23 24.84 -8.49 26.46
CA ASP A 23 24.47 -9.87 26.14
C ASP A 23 24.88 -10.25 24.72
N VAL A 24 25.34 -11.49 24.61
CA VAL A 24 25.94 -12.12 23.44
C VAL A 24 24.87 -12.26 22.36
N ALA A 25 25.13 -11.72 21.17
CA ALA A 25 24.22 -11.77 20.03
C ALA A 25 24.11 -13.20 19.48
N GLU A 26 23.25 -14.01 20.09
CA GLU A 26 22.54 -15.04 19.34
C GLU A 26 21.76 -14.33 18.23
N ALA A 27 21.90 -14.80 17.00
CA ALA A 27 21.10 -14.36 15.87
C ALA A 27 19.65 -14.81 16.12
N HIS A 28 18.94 -14.06 16.98
CA HIS A 28 17.51 -14.10 17.02
C HIS A 28 17.04 -13.72 15.61
N GLU A 29 16.42 -14.67 14.91
CA GLU A 29 15.58 -14.35 13.78
C GLU A 29 14.59 -13.29 14.27
N GLU A 30 14.86 -12.03 13.93
CA GLU A 30 14.03 -10.91 14.34
C GLU A 30 12.64 -11.19 13.76
N GLU A 31 11.68 -11.51 14.65
CA GLU A 31 10.30 -11.69 14.26
C GLU A 31 9.86 -10.51 13.39
N PRO A 32 9.14 -10.76 12.28
CA PRO A 32 8.67 -9.68 11.42
C PRO A 32 7.89 -8.67 12.25
N SER A 33 8.12 -7.38 11.97
CA SER A 33 7.52 -6.26 12.69
C SER A 33 6.00 -6.10 12.44
N PHE A 34 5.42 -7.05 11.72
CA PHE A 34 4.02 -7.16 11.34
C PHE A 34 3.51 -8.58 11.52
N THR A 35 2.20 -8.71 11.77
CA THR A 35 1.47 -9.96 11.58
C THR A 35 0.78 -9.94 10.22
N SER A 36 0.54 -11.10 9.62
CA SER A 36 -0.14 -11.18 8.32
C SER A 36 -1.35 -12.11 8.35
N THR A 37 -2.31 -11.83 7.47
CA THR A 37 -3.46 -12.69 7.20
C THR A 37 -3.73 -12.66 5.70
N SER A 38 -3.89 -13.83 5.11
CA SER A 38 -4.25 -13.98 3.69
C SER A 38 -5.67 -14.53 3.62
N ASN A 39 -6.49 -13.89 2.80
CA ASN A 39 -7.84 -14.33 2.46
C ASN A 39 -7.94 -14.19 0.94
N GLY A 40 -7.99 -15.31 0.21
CA GLY A 40 -7.96 -15.33 -1.26
C GLY A 40 -6.92 -14.36 -1.87
N PRO A 41 -7.32 -13.42 -2.76
CA PRO A 41 -6.41 -12.48 -3.41
C PRO A 41 -5.88 -11.37 -2.48
N LEU A 42 -6.34 -11.29 -1.23
CA LEU A 42 -6.03 -10.21 -0.31
C LEU A 42 -5.02 -10.63 0.76
N LEU A 43 -3.92 -9.89 0.88
CA LEU A 43 -2.96 -9.96 1.97
C LEU A 43 -3.10 -8.74 2.86
N THR A 44 -3.39 -8.94 4.13
CA THR A 44 -3.43 -7.88 5.14
C THR A 44 -2.22 -7.98 6.06
N LEU A 45 -1.46 -6.90 6.19
CA LEU A 45 -0.32 -6.74 7.09
C LEU A 45 -0.67 -5.77 8.21
N LEU A 46 -0.53 -6.21 9.46
CA LEU A 46 -0.78 -5.37 10.64
C LEU A 46 0.52 -5.06 11.35
N PHE A 47 0.91 -3.79 11.32
CA PHE A 47 2.13 -3.31 11.95
C PHE A 47 1.88 -2.84 13.38
N ARG A 48 2.81 -3.15 14.28
CA ARG A 48 2.72 -2.70 15.69
C ARG A 48 2.98 -1.19 15.85
N SER A 49 3.65 -0.55 14.89
CA SER A 49 3.95 0.88 14.93
C SER A 49 4.09 1.49 13.53
N ALA A 50 3.80 2.79 13.41
CA ALA A 50 3.99 3.55 12.17
C ALA A 50 5.45 3.58 11.70
N ARG A 51 6.40 3.50 12.64
CA ARG A 51 7.82 3.41 12.30
C ARG A 51 8.13 2.11 11.56
N ALA A 52 7.67 0.97 12.09
CA ALA A 52 7.89 -0.33 11.48
C ALA A 52 7.25 -0.43 10.09
N GLN A 53 6.01 0.07 9.95
CA GLN A 53 5.33 0.15 8.65
C GLN A 53 6.14 0.98 7.65
N HIS A 54 6.58 2.17 8.06
CA HIS A 54 7.38 3.06 7.22
C HIS A 54 8.72 2.44 6.81
N GLU A 55 9.45 1.82 7.75
CA GLU A 55 10.72 1.15 7.45
C GLU A 55 10.55 0.01 6.42
N ALA A 56 9.41 -0.69 6.44
CA ALA A 56 9.12 -1.78 5.51
C ALA A 56 8.58 -1.33 4.13
N LEU A 57 7.80 -0.24 4.08
CA LEU A 57 6.99 0.09 2.89
C LEU A 57 7.33 1.43 2.22
N ALA A 58 8.04 2.35 2.87
CA ALA A 58 8.15 3.73 2.39
C ALA A 58 8.70 3.90 0.96
N ARG A 59 9.64 3.04 0.54
CA ARG A 59 10.21 3.09 -0.82
C ARG A 59 9.23 2.54 -1.86
N VAL A 60 8.52 1.46 -1.55
CA VAL A 60 7.46 0.89 -2.41
C VAL A 60 6.29 1.88 -2.52
N GLU A 61 5.86 2.47 -1.40
CA GLU A 61 4.85 3.54 -1.35
C GLU A 61 5.23 4.69 -2.26
N SER A 62 6.44 5.23 -2.10
CA SER A 62 6.92 6.37 -2.88
C SER A 62 7.02 6.03 -4.37
N TYR A 63 7.41 4.80 -4.70
CA TYR A 63 7.43 4.30 -6.08
C TYR A 63 6.01 4.23 -6.67
N TYR A 64 5.04 3.69 -5.93
CA TYR A 64 3.64 3.59 -6.34
C TYR A 64 3.02 4.97 -6.61
N GLU A 65 3.14 5.88 -5.65
CA GLU A 65 2.55 7.23 -5.70
C GLU A 65 3.18 8.10 -6.79
N SER A 66 4.48 7.89 -7.09
CA SER A 66 5.15 8.60 -8.20
C SER A 66 4.52 8.28 -9.56
N ALA A 67 4.01 7.06 -9.75
CA ALA A 67 3.28 6.68 -10.95
C ALA A 67 1.96 7.45 -11.08
N VAL A 68 1.26 7.58 -9.95
CA VAL A 68 -0.09 8.16 -9.87
C VAL A 68 -0.07 9.68 -9.93
N SER A 69 1.06 10.35 -9.73
CA SER A 69 1.13 11.82 -9.78
C SER A 69 1.59 12.40 -11.13
N SER A 70 2.01 11.55 -12.08
CA SER A 70 2.49 11.98 -13.39
C SER A 70 1.34 12.46 -14.29
N THR A 71 0.90 13.69 -14.08
CA THR A 71 0.08 14.45 -15.02
C THR A 71 1.03 15.23 -15.91
N GLU A 72 1.04 14.90 -17.20
CA GLU A 72 1.73 15.63 -18.27
C GLU A 72 3.25 15.86 -18.07
N GLY A 73 4.04 14.82 -18.37
CA GLY A 73 5.47 14.99 -18.72
C GLY A 73 6.50 14.99 -17.58
N GLY A 74 6.11 14.78 -16.32
CA GLY A 74 7.02 14.78 -15.16
C GLY A 74 7.08 13.44 -14.43
N ASP A 75 8.29 12.87 -14.41
CA ASP A 75 8.79 11.66 -13.72
C ASP A 75 7.99 10.35 -13.84
N LYS A 76 8.54 9.46 -14.68
CA LYS A 76 8.25 8.02 -14.70
C LYS A 76 8.48 7.44 -13.30
N LYS A 77 7.71 6.39 -12.95
CA LYS A 77 7.97 5.49 -11.80
C LYS A 77 9.47 5.43 -11.49
N ARG A 78 9.90 6.06 -10.40
CA ARG A 78 11.33 6.19 -10.08
C ARG A 78 11.64 5.35 -8.85
N TYR A 79 12.47 4.33 -9.06
CA TYR A 79 13.13 3.64 -7.97
C TYR A 79 14.08 4.59 -7.22
N LEU A 80 14.04 4.55 -5.90
CA LEU A 80 14.99 5.23 -5.02
C LEU A 80 15.89 4.18 -4.37
N THR A 81 17.21 4.40 -4.45
CA THR A 81 18.20 3.65 -3.67
C THR A 81 18.00 3.89 -2.17
N LEU A 82 18.61 3.06 -1.30
CA LEU A 82 18.57 3.28 0.15
C LEU A 82 19.14 4.65 0.55
N GLU A 83 20.18 5.11 -0.13
CA GLU A 83 20.80 6.41 0.18
C GLU A 83 19.91 7.58 -0.25
N GLU A 84 19.35 7.52 -1.46
CA GLU A 84 18.38 8.53 -1.91
C GLU A 84 17.14 8.55 -1.01
N ALA A 85 16.65 7.38 -0.59
CA ALA A 85 15.51 7.25 0.31
C ALA A 85 15.76 7.88 1.69
N ARG A 86 16.98 7.75 2.25
CA ARG A 86 17.37 8.40 3.51
C ARG A 86 17.38 9.92 3.40
N GLN A 87 17.83 10.43 2.27
CA GLN A 87 17.88 11.87 2.00
C GLN A 87 16.51 12.43 1.64
N ALA A 88 15.67 11.62 1.00
CA ALA A 88 14.31 11.95 0.68
C ALA A 88 13.44 12.00 1.94
N LYS A 89 12.55 12.99 2.00
CA LYS A 89 11.48 13.02 3.01
C LYS A 89 10.31 12.17 2.50
N LEU A 90 10.53 10.86 2.42
CA LEU A 90 9.51 9.89 1.99
C LEU A 90 8.24 10.04 2.84
N CYS A 91 7.09 9.67 2.29
CA CYS A 91 5.80 9.81 2.94
C CYS A 91 5.83 9.26 4.37
N ARG A 92 5.45 10.10 5.34
CA ARG A 92 5.43 9.74 6.75
C ARG A 92 4.00 9.74 7.26
N ASN A 93 3.67 8.74 8.08
CA ASN A 93 2.45 8.66 8.88
C ASN A 93 1.18 8.20 8.14
N TYR A 94 1.29 7.26 7.19
CA TYR A 94 0.09 6.52 6.79
C TYR A 94 -0.41 5.68 7.97
N GLU A 95 -1.72 5.75 8.24
CA GLU A 95 -2.37 4.86 9.20
C GLU A 95 -2.71 3.51 8.55
N ALA A 96 -2.98 3.55 7.25
CA ALA A 96 -3.10 2.42 6.38
C ALA A 96 -2.66 2.80 4.95
N PHE A 97 -2.27 1.79 4.18
CA PHE A 97 -1.86 1.93 2.79
C PHE A 97 -2.17 0.64 2.05
N ASN A 98 -2.57 0.75 0.79
CA ASN A 98 -2.95 -0.39 -0.03
C ASN A 98 -2.28 -0.31 -1.42
N LEU A 99 -1.96 -1.46 -2.01
CA LEU A 99 -1.41 -1.54 -3.36
C LEU A 99 -1.68 -2.91 -4.02
N PRO A 100 -1.73 -2.99 -5.36
CA PRO A 100 -1.57 -4.24 -6.08
C PRO A 100 -0.17 -4.82 -5.85
N VAL A 101 -0.07 -6.11 -5.56
CA VAL A 101 1.23 -6.78 -5.32
C VAL A 101 2.18 -6.67 -6.53
N ASP A 102 1.64 -6.55 -7.74
CA ASP A 102 2.41 -6.31 -8.95
C ASP A 102 3.29 -5.05 -8.90
N VAL A 103 2.89 -4.05 -8.10
CA VAL A 103 3.71 -2.85 -7.87
C VAL A 103 5.03 -3.22 -7.19
N VAL A 104 5.05 -4.20 -6.28
CA VAL A 104 6.28 -4.70 -5.66
C VAL A 104 7.16 -5.38 -6.69
N ARG A 105 6.58 -6.18 -7.59
CA ARG A 105 7.33 -6.85 -8.67
C ARG A 105 7.97 -5.84 -9.63
N THR A 106 7.21 -4.85 -10.06
CA THR A 106 7.74 -3.77 -10.93
C THR A 106 8.78 -2.92 -10.21
N TRP A 107 8.63 -2.66 -8.91
CA TRP A 107 9.64 -1.98 -8.09
C TRP A 107 10.95 -2.78 -8.00
N LEU A 108 10.87 -4.10 -7.80
CA LEU A 108 12.04 -5.00 -7.80
C LEU A 108 12.73 -5.06 -9.17
N ALA A 109 11.96 -5.05 -10.27
CA ALA A 109 12.54 -5.01 -11.61
C ALA A 109 13.34 -3.72 -11.87
N GLU A 110 12.81 -2.57 -11.44
CA GLU A 110 13.51 -1.28 -11.51
C GLU A 110 14.74 -1.25 -10.59
N MET A 111 14.61 -1.74 -9.36
CA MET A 111 15.73 -1.94 -8.44
C MET A 111 16.85 -2.73 -9.12
N ARG A 112 16.53 -3.87 -9.74
CA ARG A 112 17.51 -4.75 -10.40
C ARG A 112 18.24 -4.02 -11.51
N THR A 113 17.51 -3.22 -12.28
CA THR A 113 18.06 -2.44 -13.40
C THR A 113 19.02 -1.37 -12.89
N VAL A 114 18.60 -0.56 -11.93
CA VAL A 114 19.40 0.55 -11.39
C VAL A 114 20.65 0.04 -10.66
N GLU A 115 20.51 -0.97 -9.81
CA GLU A 115 21.64 -1.48 -9.02
C GLU A 115 22.69 -2.18 -9.89
N ARG A 116 22.28 -2.95 -10.92
CA ARG A 116 23.23 -3.54 -11.88
C ARG A 116 24.01 -2.47 -12.65
N GLN A 117 23.36 -1.37 -13.05
CA GLN A 117 24.04 -0.27 -13.73
C GLN A 117 25.08 0.40 -12.83
N GLN A 118 24.76 0.63 -11.55
CA GLN A 118 25.70 1.19 -10.59
C GLN A 118 26.89 0.26 -10.33
N GLN A 119 26.64 -1.05 -10.18
CA GLN A 119 27.69 -2.04 -10.02
C GLN A 119 28.63 -2.11 -11.24
N GLN A 120 28.09 -2.10 -12.46
CA GLN A 120 28.91 -2.09 -13.68
C GLN A 120 29.79 -0.84 -13.79
N GLN A 121 29.28 0.33 -13.39
CA GLN A 121 30.07 1.57 -13.36
C GLN A 121 31.20 1.53 -12.33
N GLN A 122 30.98 0.87 -11.19
CA GLN A 122 32.00 0.70 -10.14
C GLN A 122 33.03 -0.38 -10.51
N GLN A 123 32.62 -1.49 -11.12
CA GLN A 123 33.52 -2.57 -11.56
C GLN A 123 34.42 -2.17 -12.74
N GLN A 124 33.99 -1.22 -13.58
CA GLN A 124 34.90 -0.60 -14.57
C GLN A 124 36.09 0.15 -13.91
N GLN A 125 36.02 0.42 -12.60
CA GLN A 125 37.09 1.06 -11.83
C GLN A 125 37.86 0.09 -10.92
N GLN A 126 37.39 -1.14 -10.71
CA GLN A 126 38.04 -2.15 -9.86
C GLN A 126 37.96 -3.56 -10.48
N HIS A 127 39.12 -4.14 -10.79
CA HIS A 127 39.24 -5.51 -11.31
C HIS A 127 38.83 -6.55 -10.25
N SER A 128 37.77 -7.30 -10.56
CA SER A 128 37.37 -8.61 -10.00
C SER A 128 36.78 -8.63 -8.58
N SER A 129 35.58 -9.21 -8.47
CA SER A 129 35.40 -10.54 -7.86
C SER A 129 33.98 -11.06 -8.13
N ASP A 130 33.88 -12.31 -8.57
CA ASP A 130 32.65 -13.06 -8.74
C ASP A 130 31.92 -13.23 -7.40
N ILE A 131 30.75 -12.58 -7.27
CA ILE A 131 29.76 -12.93 -6.27
C ILE A 131 28.67 -13.68 -7.03
N GLU A 132 28.73 -15.02 -7.02
CA GLU A 132 27.56 -15.85 -7.28
C GLU A 132 26.62 -15.72 -6.09
N ALA A 133 25.90 -14.60 -6.01
CA ALA A 133 24.80 -14.44 -5.07
C ALA A 133 23.67 -15.36 -5.52
N ASP A 134 23.07 -16.07 -4.56
CA ASP A 134 21.82 -16.80 -4.77
C ASP A 134 20.80 -15.87 -5.45
N ASP A 135 20.52 -16.13 -6.73
CA ASP A 135 19.75 -15.23 -7.59
C ASP A 135 18.27 -15.13 -7.15
N ARG A 136 17.84 -15.97 -6.19
CA ARG A 136 16.47 -15.97 -5.66
C ARG A 136 16.18 -14.78 -4.74
N GLU A 137 17.18 -14.28 -4.01
CA GLU A 137 17.00 -13.19 -3.03
C GLU A 137 18.06 -12.08 -3.19
N TRP A 138 18.51 -11.84 -4.42
CA TRP A 138 19.49 -10.81 -4.78
C TRP A 138 19.18 -9.42 -4.20
N TRP A 139 17.90 -9.12 -3.96
CA TRP A 139 17.42 -7.84 -3.43
C TRP A 139 17.84 -7.59 -1.96
N ARG A 140 18.21 -8.63 -1.18
CA ARG A 140 18.59 -8.48 0.24
C ARG A 140 19.72 -7.49 0.46
N HIS A 141 20.65 -7.41 -0.49
CA HIS A 141 21.81 -6.51 -0.41
C HIS A 141 21.45 -5.03 -0.60
N PHE A 142 20.27 -4.73 -1.16
CA PHE A 142 19.81 -3.38 -1.51
C PHE A 142 18.58 -2.94 -0.69
N CYS A 143 18.19 -3.75 0.28
CA CYS A 143 17.05 -3.53 1.14
C CYS A 143 17.52 -3.33 2.59
N ASN A 144 16.77 -2.54 3.35
CA ASN A 144 16.93 -2.51 4.80
C ASN A 144 16.36 -3.82 5.43
N PRO A 145 16.60 -4.10 6.73
CA PRO A 145 16.09 -5.31 7.36
C PRO A 145 14.57 -5.48 7.29
N ALA A 146 13.79 -4.40 7.46
CA ALA A 146 12.33 -4.44 7.43
C ALA A 146 11.78 -4.69 6.02
N GLU A 147 12.34 -4.05 4.99
CA GLU A 147 12.06 -4.34 3.58
C GLU A 147 12.40 -5.80 3.26
N SER A 148 13.53 -6.29 3.76
CA SER A 148 13.95 -7.67 3.53
C SER A 148 13.00 -8.68 4.16
N ALA A 149 12.53 -8.42 5.38
CA ALA A 149 11.53 -9.25 6.04
C ALA A 149 10.20 -9.27 5.25
N LEU A 150 9.73 -8.11 4.76
CA LEU A 150 8.55 -8.03 3.92
C LEU A 150 8.71 -8.82 2.60
N LEU A 151 9.82 -8.64 1.89
CA LEU A 151 10.07 -9.31 0.62
C LEU A 151 10.24 -10.83 0.79
N SER A 152 10.91 -11.27 1.86
CA SER A 152 10.99 -12.69 2.22
C SER A 152 9.60 -13.27 2.43
N HIS A 153 8.75 -12.54 3.16
CA HIS A 153 7.37 -12.96 3.40
C HIS A 153 6.57 -13.09 2.10
N LEU A 154 6.61 -12.06 1.24
CA LEU A 154 5.96 -12.09 -0.07
C LEU A 154 6.50 -13.22 -0.97
N ALA A 155 7.81 -13.47 -0.97
CA ALA A 155 8.42 -14.58 -1.69
C ALA A 155 7.90 -15.94 -1.21
N SER A 156 7.84 -16.15 0.12
CA SER A 156 7.30 -17.38 0.72
C SER A 156 5.82 -17.64 0.43
N LEU A 157 5.06 -16.58 0.11
CA LEU A 157 3.67 -16.67 -0.33
C LEU A 157 3.54 -16.88 -1.85
N GLY A 158 4.64 -16.93 -2.60
CA GLY A 158 4.65 -17.03 -4.06
C GLY A 158 4.34 -15.73 -4.80
N CYS A 159 4.23 -14.60 -4.08
CA CYS A 159 3.85 -13.31 -4.66
C CYS A 159 4.92 -12.72 -5.61
N LEU A 160 6.17 -13.15 -5.47
CA LEU A 160 7.31 -12.60 -6.21
C LEU A 160 7.83 -13.53 -7.33
N GLN A 161 7.17 -14.67 -7.57
CA GLN A 161 7.55 -15.59 -8.64
C GLN A 161 7.05 -15.09 -10.00
N ASP A 162 7.89 -15.20 -11.03
CA ASP A 162 7.48 -14.98 -12.42
C ASP A 162 6.46 -16.05 -12.84
N ASP A 163 5.57 -15.71 -13.76
CA ASP A 163 4.40 -16.53 -14.16
C ASP A 163 4.72 -17.85 -14.88
N GLY A 164 5.97 -18.32 -14.84
CA GLY A 164 6.48 -19.46 -15.59
C GLY A 164 6.75 -20.75 -14.80
N GLU A 165 6.61 -20.79 -13.47
CA GLU A 165 6.81 -22.02 -12.67
C GLU A 165 5.47 -22.60 -12.16
N GLU A 166 5.31 -23.92 -12.32
CA GLU A 166 4.07 -24.68 -12.13
C GLU A 166 3.63 -24.86 -10.67
N GLU A 167 2.31 -25.05 -10.50
CA GLU A 167 1.53 -25.22 -9.27
C GLU A 167 1.55 -24.05 -8.28
N LYS A 168 1.03 -22.90 -8.75
CA LYS A 168 0.73 -21.75 -7.90
C LYS A 168 -0.43 -22.07 -6.95
N LYS A 169 -0.13 -22.18 -5.66
CA LYS A 169 -1.04 -21.72 -4.61
C LYS A 169 -1.52 -20.32 -5.03
N GLU A 170 -2.82 -20.03 -4.97
CA GLU A 170 -3.35 -18.71 -5.36
C GLU A 170 -2.68 -17.62 -4.51
N ALA A 171 -1.62 -17.02 -5.05
CA ALA A 171 -0.84 -16.03 -4.35
C ALA A 171 -1.66 -14.74 -4.22
N PRO A 172 -1.60 -14.04 -3.07
CA PRO A 172 -2.26 -12.76 -2.94
C PRO A 172 -1.84 -11.79 -4.04
N THR A 173 -2.82 -11.12 -4.64
CA THR A 173 -2.62 -10.15 -5.72
C THR A 173 -2.78 -8.71 -5.24
N TYR A 174 -3.30 -8.51 -4.03
CA TYR A 174 -3.52 -7.21 -3.41
C TYR A 174 -3.01 -7.18 -1.97
N LEU A 175 -2.38 -6.08 -1.58
CA LEU A 175 -1.80 -5.89 -0.25
C LEU A 175 -2.49 -4.70 0.42
N ILE A 176 -2.95 -4.89 1.65
CA ILE A 176 -3.35 -3.84 2.58
C ILE A 176 -2.40 -3.87 3.78
N SER A 177 -1.88 -2.71 4.14
CA SER A 177 -1.11 -2.52 5.37
C SER A 177 -1.85 -1.55 6.28
N ALA A 178 -1.87 -1.82 7.57
CA ALA A 178 -2.47 -0.92 8.56
C ALA A 178 -1.74 -1.00 9.90
N LEU A 179 -1.90 0.04 10.72
CA LEU A 179 -1.53 -0.03 12.12
C LEU A 179 -2.52 -0.91 12.89
N ALA A 180 -2.00 -1.84 13.69
CA ALA A 180 -2.84 -2.73 14.50
C ALA A 180 -3.82 -1.96 15.41
N SER A 181 -3.43 -0.77 15.89
CA SER A 181 -4.27 0.11 16.71
C SER A 181 -5.41 0.79 15.95
N GLN A 182 -5.37 0.83 14.62
CA GLN A 182 -6.35 1.49 13.75
C GLN A 182 -7.01 0.52 12.76
N ALA A 183 -6.76 -0.79 12.91
CA ALA A 183 -7.17 -1.81 11.96
C ALA A 183 -8.69 -1.79 11.70
N THR A 184 -9.51 -1.72 12.75
CA THR A 184 -10.98 -1.78 12.60
C THR A 184 -11.55 -0.68 11.71
N ALA A 185 -11.09 0.56 11.85
CA ALA A 185 -11.60 1.68 11.07
C ALA A 185 -10.99 1.73 9.66
N SER A 186 -9.69 1.49 9.56
CA SER A 186 -8.94 1.67 8.31
C SER A 186 -9.18 0.49 7.35
N LEU A 187 -9.15 -0.75 7.83
CA LEU A 187 -9.30 -1.93 6.97
C LEU A 187 -10.65 -1.98 6.23
N ALA A 188 -11.73 -1.49 6.85
CA ALA A 188 -13.03 -1.40 6.19
C ALA A 188 -12.99 -0.46 4.97
N HIS A 189 -12.21 0.61 5.03
CA HIS A 189 -12.00 1.51 3.90
C HIS A 189 -11.03 0.93 2.88
N GLU A 190 -9.86 0.44 3.33
CA GLU A 190 -8.84 -0.13 2.45
C GLU A 190 -9.33 -1.36 1.67
N SER A 191 -10.18 -2.20 2.28
CA SER A 191 -10.77 -3.35 1.60
C SER A 191 -11.67 -2.93 0.44
N LEU A 192 -12.34 -1.77 0.52
CA LEU A 192 -13.16 -1.28 -0.58
C LEU A 192 -12.31 -0.86 -1.79
N HIS A 193 -11.09 -0.36 -1.58
CA HIS A 193 -10.13 -0.13 -2.67
C HIS A 193 -9.69 -1.44 -3.30
N ALA A 194 -9.42 -2.47 -2.49
CA ALA A 194 -9.11 -3.80 -2.99
C ALA A 194 -10.23 -4.35 -3.88
N LEU A 195 -11.49 -4.24 -3.45
CA LEU A 195 -12.64 -4.68 -4.27
C LEU A 195 -12.75 -3.92 -5.58
N TYR A 196 -12.59 -2.59 -5.54
CA TYR A 196 -12.59 -1.73 -6.73
C TYR A 196 -11.49 -2.12 -7.71
N PHE A 197 -10.30 -2.46 -7.19
CA PHE A 197 -9.20 -2.97 -7.98
C PHE A 197 -9.52 -4.33 -8.62
N LEU A 198 -9.92 -5.30 -7.80
CA LEU A 198 -10.05 -6.71 -8.18
C LEU A 198 -11.23 -6.99 -9.12
N HIS A 199 -12.28 -6.16 -9.09
CA HIS A 199 -13.53 -6.47 -9.77
C HIS A 199 -13.94 -5.41 -10.81
N PRO A 200 -13.56 -5.57 -12.09
CA PRO A 200 -13.90 -4.61 -13.15
C PRO A 200 -15.39 -4.30 -13.27
N THR A 201 -16.27 -5.30 -13.09
CA THR A 201 -17.73 -5.07 -13.13
C THR A 201 -18.19 -4.12 -12.01
N TYR A 202 -17.65 -4.28 -10.80
CA TYR A 202 -17.98 -3.37 -9.68
C TYR A 202 -17.49 -1.96 -9.99
N ARG A 203 -16.27 -1.84 -10.53
CA ARG A 203 -15.69 -0.57 -10.97
C ARG A 203 -16.57 0.16 -11.97
N ASN A 204 -17.10 -0.56 -12.96
CA ASN A 204 -17.99 -0.01 -13.97
C ASN A 204 -19.33 0.44 -13.37
N GLU A 205 -19.90 -0.35 -12.45
CA GLU A 205 -21.13 0.05 -11.75
C GLU A 205 -20.93 1.27 -10.85
N VAL A 206 -19.78 1.40 -10.18
CA VAL A 206 -19.44 2.63 -9.43
C VAL A 206 -19.46 3.84 -10.35
N GLY A 207 -18.82 3.75 -11.52
CA GLY A 207 -18.81 4.83 -12.51
C GLY A 207 -20.22 5.18 -12.99
N ARG A 208 -21.02 4.17 -13.35
CA ARG A 208 -22.40 4.35 -13.79
C ARG A 208 -23.27 5.01 -12.72
N LEU A 209 -23.25 4.49 -11.49
CA LEU A 209 -24.00 5.06 -10.36
C LEU A 209 -23.56 6.49 -10.05
N TYR A 210 -22.26 6.77 -10.12
CA TYR A 210 -21.73 8.12 -9.93
C TYR A 210 -22.28 9.07 -10.99
N ASP A 211 -22.22 8.71 -12.27
CA ASP A 211 -22.62 9.58 -13.38
C ASP A 211 -24.14 9.75 -13.54
N GLU A 212 -24.92 8.70 -13.30
CA GLU A 212 -26.36 8.68 -13.57
C GLU A 212 -27.21 9.07 -12.35
N GLU A 213 -26.81 8.64 -11.14
CA GLU A 213 -27.66 8.74 -9.95
C GLU A 213 -27.26 9.91 -9.03
N ILE A 214 -25.99 10.35 -9.05
CA ILE A 214 -25.54 11.48 -8.25
C ILE A 214 -25.78 12.79 -9.02
N PRO A 215 -26.53 13.76 -8.47
CA PRO A 215 -26.72 15.05 -9.13
C PRO A 215 -25.39 15.76 -9.38
N ARG A 216 -25.21 16.37 -10.57
CA ARG A 216 -23.97 17.07 -10.96
C ARG A 216 -23.48 18.07 -9.92
N LYS A 217 -24.39 18.80 -9.25
CA LYS A 217 -24.03 19.72 -8.16
C LYS A 217 -23.38 19.01 -6.97
N MET A 218 -23.82 17.80 -6.63
CA MET A 218 -23.25 16.99 -5.55
C MET A 218 -21.92 16.37 -5.97
N GLN A 219 -21.81 15.90 -7.22
CA GLN A 219 -20.53 15.46 -7.79
C GLN A 219 -19.47 16.56 -7.65
N SER A 220 -19.75 17.80 -8.08
CA SER A 220 -18.80 18.90 -7.96
C SER A 220 -18.37 19.20 -6.51
N ILE A 221 -19.25 19.01 -5.52
CA ILE A 221 -18.89 19.16 -4.10
C ILE A 221 -17.93 18.06 -3.66
N ILE A 222 -18.22 16.81 -4.03
CA ILE A 222 -17.37 15.64 -3.73
C ILE A 222 -16.00 15.80 -4.39
N GLU A 223 -15.96 16.11 -5.69
CA GLU A 223 -14.73 16.35 -6.44
C GLU A 223 -13.89 17.47 -5.85
N HIS A 224 -14.54 18.57 -5.43
CA HIS A 224 -13.85 19.67 -4.76
C HIS A 224 -13.26 19.22 -3.41
N ASP A 225 -14.00 18.46 -2.61
CA ASP A 225 -13.52 17.92 -1.33
C ASP A 225 -12.32 16.97 -1.54
N LEU A 226 -12.40 16.05 -2.50
CA LEU A 226 -11.30 15.14 -2.87
C LEU A 226 -10.07 15.89 -3.38
N SER A 227 -10.27 16.93 -4.19
CA SER A 227 -9.20 17.81 -4.65
C SER A 227 -8.53 18.55 -3.48
N MET A 228 -9.32 19.07 -2.53
CA MET A 228 -8.81 19.72 -1.32
C MET A 228 -8.07 18.76 -0.39
N ARG A 229 -8.47 17.48 -0.38
CA ARG A 229 -7.72 16.39 0.27
C ARG A 229 -6.46 16.01 -0.50
N GLY A 230 -6.27 16.50 -1.73
CA GLY A 230 -5.06 16.29 -2.53
C GLY A 230 -5.02 14.98 -3.29
N TYR A 231 -6.17 14.33 -3.51
CA TYR A 231 -6.28 13.14 -4.34
C TYR A 231 -6.18 13.50 -5.83
N ASP A 232 -5.48 12.66 -6.60
CA ASP A 232 -5.44 12.76 -8.06
C ASP A 232 -6.82 12.41 -8.64
N ARG A 233 -7.20 13.11 -9.73
CA ARG A 233 -8.50 12.92 -10.37
C ARG A 233 -8.75 11.48 -10.84
N ARG A 234 -7.69 10.75 -11.18
CA ARG A 234 -7.77 9.34 -11.61
C ARG A 234 -8.31 8.40 -10.55
N VAL A 235 -8.14 8.74 -9.27
CA VAL A 235 -8.60 7.90 -8.15
C VAL A 235 -9.91 8.38 -7.53
N TRP A 236 -10.49 9.49 -8.01
CA TRP A 236 -11.69 10.05 -7.37
C TRP A 236 -12.89 9.11 -7.31
N LEU A 237 -13.10 8.26 -8.33
CA LEU A 237 -14.18 7.28 -8.29
C LEU A 237 -13.92 6.17 -7.26
N ASP A 238 -12.66 5.77 -7.08
CA ASP A 238 -12.27 4.78 -6.07
C ASP A 238 -12.43 5.34 -4.65
N GLU A 239 -11.95 6.57 -4.41
CA GLU A 239 -12.14 7.29 -3.16
C GLU A 239 -13.63 7.51 -2.87
N PHE A 240 -14.39 7.96 -3.87
CA PHE A 240 -15.84 8.17 -3.74
C PHE A 240 -16.55 6.91 -3.23
N GLN A 241 -16.34 5.76 -3.88
CA GLN A 241 -17.04 4.54 -3.48
C GLN A 241 -16.63 4.08 -2.08
N ALA A 242 -15.35 4.22 -1.72
CA ALA A 242 -14.84 3.84 -0.41
C ALA A 242 -15.44 4.72 0.69
N TYR A 243 -15.46 6.05 0.52
CA TYR A 243 -16.07 6.97 1.46
C TYR A 243 -17.59 6.80 1.55
N VAL A 244 -18.31 6.74 0.43
CA VAL A 244 -19.78 6.63 0.46
C VAL A 244 -20.24 5.33 1.12
N SER A 245 -19.56 4.23 0.84
CA SER A 245 -19.91 2.92 1.41
C SER A 245 -19.66 2.86 2.91
N ASN A 246 -18.53 3.43 3.36
CA ASN A 246 -18.15 3.48 4.77
C ASN A 246 -18.96 4.55 5.53
N ASP A 247 -18.75 5.83 5.24
CA ASP A 247 -19.50 6.97 5.76
C ASP A 247 -19.56 8.15 4.77
N ALA A 248 -20.65 8.24 4.00
CA ALA A 248 -20.91 9.37 3.11
C ALA A 248 -20.99 10.74 3.83
N GLY A 249 -21.12 10.76 5.17
CA GLY A 249 -21.05 11.98 5.97
C GLY A 249 -19.72 12.73 5.86
N GLU A 250 -18.66 12.05 5.42
CA GLU A 250 -17.34 12.63 5.16
C GLU A 250 -17.35 13.79 4.15
N PHE A 251 -18.32 13.80 3.21
CA PHE A 251 -18.51 14.88 2.24
C PHE A 251 -19.52 15.95 2.70
N GLY A 252 -20.03 15.86 3.92
CA GLY A 252 -21.03 16.74 4.49
C GLY A 252 -22.48 16.28 4.27
N ALA A 253 -23.42 17.02 4.88
CA ALA A 253 -24.82 16.59 4.98
C ALA A 253 -25.55 16.46 3.62
N LYS A 254 -25.31 17.38 2.69
CA LYS A 254 -25.99 17.38 1.38
C LYS A 254 -25.54 16.21 0.48
N PRO A 255 -24.22 15.97 0.28
CA PRO A 255 -23.77 14.78 -0.42
C PRO A 255 -24.21 13.48 0.26
N LYS A 256 -24.19 13.42 1.60
CA LYS A 256 -24.67 12.26 2.36
C LYS A 256 -26.11 11.88 1.99
N GLU A 257 -27.01 12.85 1.96
CA GLU A 257 -28.42 12.63 1.59
C GLU A 257 -28.54 12.17 0.13
N ALA A 258 -27.86 12.85 -0.79
CA ALA A 258 -27.88 12.51 -2.21
C ALA A 258 -27.26 11.13 -2.52
N CYS A 259 -26.31 10.67 -1.71
CA CYS A 259 -25.65 9.38 -1.87
C CYS A 259 -26.37 8.23 -1.15
N ALA A 260 -27.49 8.46 -0.47
CA ALA A 260 -28.12 7.44 0.37
C ALA A 260 -28.56 6.20 -0.43
N GLU A 261 -29.18 6.40 -1.59
CA GLU A 261 -29.60 5.30 -2.48
C GLU A 261 -28.39 4.62 -3.12
N VAL A 262 -27.44 5.41 -3.65
CA VAL A 262 -26.20 4.88 -4.23
C VAL A 262 -25.42 4.04 -3.23
N ARG A 263 -25.29 4.48 -1.97
CA ARG A 263 -24.66 3.71 -0.89
C ARG A 263 -25.32 2.34 -0.69
N SER A 264 -26.65 2.30 -0.75
CA SER A 264 -27.40 1.05 -0.56
C SER A 264 -27.14 0.07 -1.71
N ARG A 265 -27.15 0.56 -2.95
CA ARG A 265 -26.82 -0.24 -4.15
C ARG A 265 -25.36 -0.69 -4.17
N LEU A 266 -24.42 0.19 -3.84
CA LEU A 266 -23.00 -0.16 -3.73
C LEU A 266 -22.78 -1.31 -2.74
N ARG A 267 -23.42 -1.26 -1.56
CA ARG A 267 -23.33 -2.34 -0.56
C ARG A 267 -23.91 -3.66 -1.03
N GLU A 268 -24.98 -3.62 -1.83
CA GLU A 268 -25.55 -4.82 -2.43
C GLU A 268 -24.59 -5.46 -3.43
N ILE A 269 -24.04 -4.68 -4.35
CA ILE A 269 -23.07 -5.16 -5.35
C ILE A 269 -21.78 -5.63 -4.66
N GLN A 270 -21.31 -4.91 -3.64
CA GLN A 270 -20.14 -5.31 -2.84
C GLN A 270 -20.29 -6.71 -2.27
N ARG A 271 -21.46 -7.05 -1.69
CA ARG A 271 -21.70 -8.40 -1.14
C ARG A 271 -21.54 -9.49 -2.21
N LEU A 272 -22.05 -9.25 -3.42
CA LEU A 272 -21.94 -10.19 -4.53
C LEU A 272 -20.48 -10.32 -4.98
N CYS A 273 -19.79 -9.20 -5.19
CA CYS A 273 -18.40 -9.21 -5.65
C CYS A 273 -17.42 -9.80 -4.63
N TRP A 274 -17.66 -9.61 -3.32
CA TRP A 274 -16.85 -10.25 -2.27
C TRP A 274 -17.00 -11.77 -2.32
N HIS A 275 -18.23 -12.26 -2.47
CA HIS A 275 -18.49 -13.69 -2.63
C HIS A 275 -17.83 -14.26 -3.89
N GLU A 276 -17.92 -13.56 -5.03
CA GLU A 276 -17.28 -13.98 -6.28
C GLU A 276 -15.74 -13.98 -6.21
N ALA A 277 -15.15 -13.08 -5.41
CA ALA A 277 -13.71 -13.03 -5.16
C ALA A 277 -13.21 -14.09 -4.18
N GLY A 278 -14.09 -14.95 -3.64
CA GLY A 278 -13.74 -15.94 -2.62
C GLY A 278 -13.37 -15.33 -1.27
N LEU A 279 -13.83 -14.10 -1.01
CA LEU A 279 -13.52 -13.35 0.20
C LEU A 279 -14.72 -13.40 1.15
N GLU A 280 -14.60 -14.13 2.25
CA GLU A 280 -15.58 -14.07 3.33
C GLU A 280 -15.61 -12.64 3.90
N GLN A 281 -16.80 -12.03 3.98
CA GLN A 281 -16.94 -10.74 4.64
C GLN A 281 -16.54 -10.88 6.11
N GLN A 282 -15.45 -10.23 6.50
CA GLN A 282 -15.16 -9.97 7.90
C GLN A 282 -16.19 -8.93 8.37
N GLN A 283 -17.34 -9.42 8.86
CA GLN A 283 -18.38 -8.60 9.50
C GLN A 283 -17.96 -8.21 10.92
#